data_AF-D4DK39-F1
#
_entry.id   AF-D4DK39-F1
#
_cell.length_a   1.000
_cell.length_b   1.000
_cell.length_c   1.000
_cell.angle_alpha   90.00
_cell.angle_beta   90.00
_cell.angle_gamma   90.00
#
_symmetry.space_group_name_H-M   'P 1'
#
loop_
_entity.id
_entity.type
_entity.pdbx_description
1 polymer ?
#
loop_
_entity_poly.entity_id
_entity_poly.type
_entity_poly.pdbx_seq_one_letter_code
_entity_poly.pdbx_strand_id
1 'polypeptide(L)'
;MTSRPTCNPLPACPNPIKWGVEGRIAELQAIVDTPQIKEGQKINLQAAINLYHEKKPPPPPPSLFKKGKVISLQDLNTTYPFWIEVMLPPFL
;
A
#
# COMPACT_ATOMS: atom_id res chain seq x y z
N MET A 1 40.55 -15.87 -24.09
CA MET A 1 39.18 -16.01 -23.57
C MET A 1 39.14 -15.31 -22.22
N THR A 2 38.54 -14.13 -22.15
CA THR A 2 38.51 -13.30 -20.94
C THR A 2 37.34 -13.76 -20.07
N SER A 3 37.62 -14.20 -18.84
CA SER A 3 36.58 -14.60 -17.88
C SER A 3 35.72 -13.39 -17.52
N ARG A 4 34.39 -13.56 -17.59
CA ARG A 4 33.41 -12.54 -17.22
C ARG A 4 33.52 -12.28 -15.70
N PRO A 5 33.44 -11.02 -15.22
CA PRO A 5 33.56 -10.75 -13.79
C PRO A 5 32.44 -11.46 -13.04
N THR A 6 32.79 -12.14 -11.95
CA THR A 6 31.83 -12.74 -11.03
C THR A 6 30.96 -11.62 -10.47
N CYS A 7 29.68 -11.58 -10.85
CA CYS A 7 28.72 -10.67 -10.26
C CYS A 7 28.52 -11.12 -8.81
N ASN A 8 29.16 -10.46 -7.84
CA ASN A 8 28.83 -10.65 -6.43
C ASN A 8 27.39 -10.11 -6.26
N PRO A 9 26.39 -10.97 -6.02
CA PRO A 9 25.05 -10.44 -5.77
C PRO A 9 25.15 -9.64 -4.47
N LEU A 10 24.85 -8.35 -4.56
CA LEU A 10 24.56 -7.55 -3.36
C LEU A 10 23.51 -8.32 -2.55
N PRO A 11 23.59 -8.34 -1.21
CA PRO A 11 22.56 -8.99 -0.40
C PRO A 11 21.19 -8.46 -0.84
N ALA A 12 20.28 -9.37 -1.18
CA ALA A 12 18.92 -9.03 -1.56
C ALA A 12 18.30 -8.21 -0.43
N CYS A 13 18.26 -6.89 -0.60
CA CYS A 13 17.73 -5.89 0.32
C CYS A 13 18.26 -5.99 1.77
N PRO A 14 19.33 -5.26 2.16
CA PRO A 14 19.98 -5.42 3.47
C PRO A 14 19.15 -4.89 4.66
N ASN A 15 17.92 -4.41 4.45
CA ASN A 15 16.99 -4.10 5.51
C ASN A 15 15.57 -4.41 5.05
N PRO A 16 14.77 -5.16 5.83
CA PRO A 16 13.33 -5.16 5.66
C PRO A 16 12.86 -3.69 5.64
N ILE A 17 12.02 -3.33 4.68
CA ILE A 17 11.38 -2.02 4.66
C ILE A 17 10.69 -1.87 6.03
N LYS A 18 11.23 -1.01 6.89
CA LYS A 18 10.57 -0.68 8.16
C LYS A 18 9.36 0.15 7.79
N TRP A 19 8.21 -0.50 7.68
CA TRP A 19 6.95 0.18 7.47
C TRP A 19 6.74 1.14 8.64
N GLY A 20 6.60 2.43 8.34
CA GLY A 20 6.08 3.41 9.30
C GLY A 20 4.59 3.15 9.49
N VAL A 21 4.21 2.01 10.06
CA VAL A 21 2.80 1.56 10.19
C VAL A 21 1.98 2.61 10.92
N GLU A 22 2.46 3.08 12.06
CA GLU A 22 1.81 4.13 12.85
C GLU A 22 1.69 5.45 12.08
N GLY A 23 2.75 5.85 11.36
CA GLY A 23 2.74 7.07 10.54
C GLY A 23 1.72 6.98 9.42
N ARG A 24 1.65 5.83 8.73
CA ARG A 24 0.68 5.62 7.65
C ARG A 24 -0.75 5.55 8.16
N ILE A 25 -0.99 4.92 9.32
CA ILE A 25 -2.30 4.93 9.98
C ILE A 25 -2.72 6.37 10.29
N ALA A 26 -1.83 7.18 10.85
CA ALA A 26 -2.11 8.59 11.15
C ALA A 26 -2.44 9.41 9.88
N GLU A 27 -1.69 9.21 8.80
CA GLU A 27 -1.99 9.84 7.49
C GLU A 27 -3.37 9.45 6.97
N LEU A 28 -3.70 8.15 6.97
CA LEU A 28 -5.00 7.67 6.50
C LEU A 28 -6.14 8.19 7.39
N GLN A 29 -5.94 8.25 8.71
CA GLN A 29 -6.92 8.80 9.65
C GLN A 29 -7.17 10.29 9.40
N ALA A 30 -6.13 11.08 9.15
CA ALA A 30 -6.28 12.50 8.81
C ALA A 30 -7.11 12.71 7.52
N ILE A 31 -6.98 11.81 6.53
CA ILE A 31 -7.81 11.85 5.33
C ILE A 31 -9.27 11.50 5.66
N VAL A 32 -9.53 10.50 6.51
CA VAL A 32 -10.88 10.14 6.96
C VAL A 32 -11.57 11.30 7.69
N ASP A 33 -10.81 12.02 8.53
CA ASP A 33 -11.30 13.13 9.33
C ASP A 33 -11.58 14.40 8.49
N THR A 34 -11.14 14.41 7.23
CA THR A 34 -11.37 15.52 6.30
C THR A 34 -12.86 15.58 5.90
N PRO A 35 -13.57 16.71 6.13
CA PRO A 35 -15.02 16.78 5.93
C PRO A 35 -15.45 16.67 4.46
N GLN A 36 -14.55 16.87 3.50
CA GLN A 36 -14.83 16.76 2.07
C GLN A 36 -14.81 15.31 1.55
N ILE A 37 -14.41 14.33 2.38
CA ILE A 37 -14.32 12.93 1.97
C ILE A 37 -15.72 12.30 1.91
N LYS A 38 -16.02 11.64 0.78
CA LYS A 38 -17.28 10.92 0.58
C LYS A 38 -17.33 9.67 1.45
N GLU A 39 -18.50 9.32 1.97
CA GLU A 39 -18.69 8.11 2.81
C GLU A 39 -18.13 6.83 2.17
N GLY A 40 -18.33 6.65 0.85
CA GLY A 40 -17.76 5.50 0.13
C GLY A 40 -16.24 5.45 0.14
N GLN A 41 -15.54 6.59 0.22
CA GLN A 41 -14.09 6.64 0.39
C GLN A 41 -13.67 6.42 1.84
N LYS A 42 -14.43 6.89 2.83
CA LYS A 42 -14.17 6.58 4.26
C LYS A 42 -14.13 5.07 4.51
N ILE A 43 -15.10 4.33 3.95
CA ILE A 43 -15.16 2.88 4.07
C ILE A 43 -13.90 2.21 3.50
N ASN A 44 -13.37 2.71 2.37
CA ASN A 44 -12.16 2.16 1.75
C ASN A 44 -10.90 2.49 2.56
N LEU A 45 -10.80 3.72 3.07
CA LEU A 45 -9.70 4.17 3.93
C LEU A 45 -9.68 3.39 5.24
N GLN A 46 -10.84 3.16 5.86
CA GLN A 46 -10.94 2.36 7.09
C GLN A 46 -10.48 0.92 6.87
N ALA A 47 -10.80 0.32 5.70
CA ALA A 47 -10.31 -1.00 5.36
C ALA A 47 -8.78 -1.04 5.17
N ALA A 48 -8.18 0.03 4.64
CA ALA A 48 -6.72 0.16 4.57
C ALA A 48 -6.10 0.29 5.96
N ILE A 49 -6.66 1.12 6.84
CA ILE A 49 -6.23 1.26 8.26
C ILE A 49 -6.30 -0.08 9.00
N ASN A 50 -7.40 -0.82 8.85
CA ASN A 50 -7.56 -2.13 9.48
C ASN A 50 -6.49 -3.13 8.99
N LEU A 51 -6.12 -3.05 7.72
CA LEU A 51 -5.07 -3.89 7.15
C LEU A 51 -3.70 -3.62 7.80
N TYR A 52 -3.38 -2.35 8.08
CA TYR A 52 -2.17 -1.98 8.82
C TYR A 52 -2.22 -2.43 10.29
N HIS A 53 -3.38 -2.34 10.96
CA HIS A 53 -3.57 -2.83 12.33
C HIS A 53 -3.41 -4.35 12.45
N GLU A 54 -3.86 -5.11 11.45
CA GLU A 54 -3.78 -6.58 11.46
C GLU A 54 -2.34 -7.11 11.34
N LYS A 55 -1.33 -6.25 11.13
CA LYS A 55 0.09 -6.59 10.93
C LYS A 55 0.34 -7.68 9.86
N LYS A 56 -0.66 -7.96 9.03
CA LYS A 56 -0.49 -8.77 7.83
C LYS A 56 0.40 -7.95 6.90
N PRO A 57 1.36 -8.59 6.21
CA PRO A 57 2.05 -7.89 5.15
C PRO A 57 0.98 -7.28 4.23
N PRO A 58 1.04 -5.96 3.94
CA PRO A 58 0.19 -5.38 2.93
C PRO A 58 0.26 -6.28 1.69
N PRO A 59 -0.88 -6.61 1.08
CA PRO A 59 -0.88 -7.34 -0.17
C PRO A 59 0.12 -6.63 -1.10
N PRO A 60 0.90 -7.40 -1.89
CA PRO A 60 1.93 -6.82 -2.73
C PRO A 60 1.34 -5.64 -3.51
N PRO A 61 1.97 -4.45 -3.42
CA PRO A 61 1.42 -3.24 -4.00
C PRO A 61 1.33 -3.39 -5.52
N PRO A 62 0.30 -2.79 -6.16
CA PRO A 62 -0.74 -1.94 -5.56
C PRO A 62 -1.90 -2.75 -4.94
N SER A 63 -2.30 -2.37 -3.72
CA SER A 63 -3.51 -2.89 -3.06
C SER A 63 -4.69 -1.96 -3.33
N LEU A 64 -5.78 -2.49 -3.89
CA LEU A 64 -6.98 -1.70 -4.19
C LEU A 64 -8.09 -1.99 -3.19
N PHE A 65 -8.71 -0.96 -2.65
CA PHE A 65 -9.83 -1.07 -1.71
C PHE A 65 -11.10 -0.50 -2.32
N LYS A 66 -12.17 -1.30 -2.29
CA LYS A 66 -13.50 -0.91 -2.76
C LYS A 66 -14.58 -1.54 -1.89
N LYS A 67 -15.55 -0.72 -1.47
CA LYS A 67 -16.60 -1.12 -0.51
C LYS A 67 -16.02 -1.81 0.73
N GLY A 68 -14.85 -1.37 1.18
CA GLY A 68 -14.17 -1.90 2.35
C GLY A 68 -13.50 -3.27 2.17
N LYS A 69 -13.35 -3.74 0.93
CA LYS A 69 -12.66 -5.00 0.61
C LYS A 69 -11.47 -4.76 -0.30
N VAL A 70 -10.44 -5.60 -0.16
CA VAL A 70 -9.34 -5.65 -1.13
C VAL A 70 -9.83 -6.29 -2.42
N ILE A 71 -9.59 -5.65 -3.56
CA ILE A 71 -9.95 -6.12 -4.90
C ILE A 71 -8.72 -6.19 -5.81
N SER A 72 -8.81 -6.93 -6.91
CA SER A 72 -7.78 -6.92 -7.95
C SER A 72 -7.95 -5.72 -8.89
N LEU A 73 -6.89 -5.35 -9.63
CA LEU A 73 -6.97 -4.32 -10.67
C LEU A 73 -7.98 -4.69 -11.78
N GLN A 74 -8.16 -5.99 -12.05
CA GLN A 74 -9.10 -6.48 -13.06
C GLN A 74 -10.56 -6.24 -12.66
N ASP A 75 -10.84 -6.23 -11.36
CA ASP A 75 -12.18 -5.98 -10.80
C ASP A 75 -12.46 -4.48 -10.57
N LEU A 76 -11.50 -3.62 -10.93
CA LEU A 76 -11.64 -2.18 -10.76
C LEU A 76 -12.65 -1.63 -11.77
N ASN A 77 -13.78 -1.15 -11.24
CA ASN A 77 -14.73 -0.31 -11.95
C ASN A 77 -14.72 1.08 -11.31
N THR A 78 -14.31 2.08 -12.11
CA THR A 78 -14.07 3.49 -11.75
C THR A 78 -15.35 4.30 -11.58
N THR A 79 -16.54 3.75 -11.88
CA THR A 79 -17.84 4.38 -11.58
C THR A 79 -18.06 4.58 -10.08
N TYR A 80 -17.34 3.83 -9.23
CA TYR A 80 -17.48 3.86 -7.78
C TYR A 80 -16.21 4.35 -7.10
N PRO A 81 -16.31 4.97 -5.91
CA PRO A 81 -15.14 5.36 -5.13
C PRO A 81 -14.30 4.13 -4.74
N PHE A 82 -13.00 4.24 -4.95
CA PHE A 82 -11.98 3.28 -4.56
C PHE A 82 -10.80 4.00 -3.87
N TRP A 83 -9.94 3.25 -3.19
CA TRP A 83 -8.67 3.70 -2.65
C TRP A 83 -7.56 2.80 -3.17
N ILE A 84 -6.39 3.37 -3.50
CA ILE A 84 -5.23 2.60 -3.92
C ILE A 84 -4.13 2.82 -2.89
N GLU A 85 -3.63 1.73 -2.32
CA GLU A 85 -2.35 1.74 -1.64
C GLU A 85 -1.22 1.41 -2.60
N VAL A 86 -0.29 2.34 -2.73
CA VAL A 86 0.93 2.20 -3.51
C VAL A 86 2.12 2.31 -2.57
N MET A 87 2.95 1.26 -2.52
CA MET A 87 4.27 1.38 -1.93
C MET A 87 5.17 2.01 -2.98
N LEU A 88 5.50 3.29 -2.79
CA LEU A 88 6.66 3.84 -3.47
C LEU A 88 7.90 3.28 -2.75
N PRO A 89 8.81 2.58 -3.44
CA PRO A 89 10.10 2.26 -2.85
C PRO A 89 10.80 3.57 -2.44
N PRO A 90 11.66 3.56 -1.41
CA PRO A 90 12.32 4.76 -0.87
C PRO A 90 13.38 5.40 -1.81
N PHE A 91 13.24 5.24 -3.13
CA PHE A 91 14.18 5.67 -4.15
C PHE A 91 13.54 6.59 -5.20
N LEU A 92 12.77 7.58 -4.74
CA LEU A 92 12.41 8.77 -5.53
C LEU A 92 12.89 10.02 -4.82
#